data_AF-A0A484M7S8-F1
#
_entry.id   AF-A0A484M7S8-F1
#
_cell.length_a   1.000
_cell.length_b   1.000
_cell.length_c   1.000
_cell.angle_alpha   90.00
_cell.angle_beta   90.00
_cell.angle_gamma   90.00
#
_symmetry.space_group_name_H-M   'P 1'
#
loop_
_entity.id
_entity.type
_entity.pdbx_description
1 polymer ?
#
loop_
_entity_poly.entity_id
_entity_poly.type
_entity_poly.pdbx_seq_one_letter_code
_entity_poly.pdbx_strand_id
1 'polypeptide(L)'
;MAGSNFWGIQGWRCAFIMMATLSSLIGFLVFTFVVDPRKLARIDHDNAKSSERDDLIQKGNASSMSIWGESWTATKAVMRVQTFQYIVLQGLVGSIPWTAIVFFTLWFELIGFDHNSAATLVGLFAAGCALGSFLGGVLADRISKAYPYSGRIMCAQFSASMGIPFSWFLLRIIPQSVSSYGTFGTTLFLMGLTISWNGTATNGPMFAEVVPLKHRTMIYAFDRAFEISFSSFAAPTVGILAEKIYGYDSKSVVDPLLGSPREAYALSRGLFAMMAVPFGLCCLFYTPLYWTFKPDRDNARVAGTKETEML
;
A
#
# COMPACT_ATOMS: atom_id res chain seq x y z
N MET A 1 -4.31 -25.60 7.58
CA MET A 1 -3.34 -26.01 6.53
C MET A 1 -1.90 -25.95 7.01
N ALA A 2 -1.41 -24.87 7.65
CA ALA A 2 -0.01 -24.78 8.07
C ALA A 2 0.42 -25.76 9.18
N GLY A 3 -0.48 -26.07 10.14
CA GLY A 3 -0.19 -26.98 11.27
C GLY A 3 -0.46 -28.47 11.00
N SER A 4 -0.84 -28.85 9.78
CA SER A 4 -1.22 -30.22 9.41
C SER A 4 -0.23 -30.82 8.41
N ASN A 5 0.20 -32.06 8.65
CA ASN A 5 1.00 -32.82 7.70
C ASN A 5 0.08 -33.52 6.69
N PHE A 6 0.21 -33.15 5.43
CA PHE A 6 -0.50 -33.81 4.34
C PHE A 6 0.46 -34.78 3.65
N TRP A 7 0.21 -36.09 3.78
CA TRP A 7 1.03 -37.12 3.12
C TRP A 7 2.54 -36.98 3.37
N GLY A 8 2.94 -36.65 4.60
CA GLY A 8 4.35 -36.46 4.98
C GLY A 8 4.96 -35.12 4.54
N ILE A 9 4.19 -34.27 3.84
CA ILE A 9 4.59 -32.92 3.45
C ILE A 9 4.03 -31.92 4.47
N GLN A 10 4.90 -31.04 4.95
CA GLN A 10 4.49 -29.93 5.83
C GLN A 10 3.53 -29.01 5.07
N GLY A 11 2.37 -28.72 5.65
CA GLY A 11 1.27 -28.06 4.93
C GLY A 11 1.56 -26.66 4.39
N TRP A 12 2.61 -25.97 4.86
CA TRP A 12 3.07 -24.71 4.26
C TRP A 12 3.55 -24.88 2.81
N ARG A 13 4.13 -26.05 2.45
CA ARG A 13 4.58 -26.34 1.09
C ARG A 13 3.39 -26.49 0.13
N CYS A 14 2.31 -27.14 0.59
CA CYS A 14 1.07 -27.27 -0.17
C CYS A 14 0.44 -25.88 -0.43
N ALA A 15 0.49 -24.97 0.56
CA ALA A 15 0.02 -23.60 0.38
C ALA A 15 0.79 -22.86 -0.73
N PHE A 16 2.12 -22.98 -0.80
CA PHE A 16 2.91 -22.39 -1.88
C PHE A 16 2.58 -22.98 -3.25
N ILE A 17 2.41 -24.29 -3.35
CA ILE A 17 2.05 -24.95 -4.63
C ILE A 17 0.67 -24.46 -5.11
N MET A 18 -0.30 -24.35 -4.20
CA MET A 18 -1.63 -23.83 -4.52
C MET A 18 -1.58 -22.37 -4.99
N MET A 19 -0.80 -21.52 -4.33
CA MET A 19 -0.62 -20.13 -4.77
C MET A 19 0.09 -20.02 -6.12
N ALA A 20 1.09 -20.87 -6.37
CA ALA A 20 1.81 -20.91 -7.64
C ALA A 20 0.89 -21.32 -8.80
N THR A 21 0.11 -22.40 -8.62
CA THR A 21 -0.84 -22.86 -9.65
C THR A 21 -1.90 -21.82 -9.97
N LEU A 22 -2.47 -21.15 -8.95
CA LEU A 22 -3.42 -20.05 -9.16
C LEU A 22 -2.78 -18.88 -9.91
N SER A 23 -1.55 -18.50 -9.56
CA SER A 23 -0.82 -17.43 -10.23
C SER A 23 -0.50 -17.77 -11.69
N SER A 24 -0.12 -19.02 -11.98
CA SER A 24 0.08 -19.51 -13.35
C SER A 24 -1.21 -19.48 -14.17
N LEU A 25 -2.35 -19.84 -13.56
CA LEU A 25 -3.66 -19.76 -14.21
C LEU A 25 -4.02 -18.31 -14.56
N ILE A 26 -3.81 -17.37 -13.64
CA ILE A 26 -4.03 -15.93 -13.91
C ILE A 26 -3.12 -15.45 -15.04
N GLY A 27 -1.84 -15.83 -15.03
CA GLY A 27 -0.89 -15.51 -16.09
C GLY A 27 -1.34 -16.05 -17.46
N PHE A 28 -1.86 -17.27 -17.50
CA PHE A 28 -2.42 -17.87 -18.72
C PHE A 28 -3.67 -17.14 -19.22
N LEU A 29 -4.58 -16.76 -18.32
CA LEU A 29 -5.77 -15.98 -18.67
C LEU A 29 -5.38 -14.61 -19.23
N VAL A 30 -4.42 -13.92 -18.60
CA VAL A 30 -3.88 -12.64 -19.08
C VAL A 30 -3.28 -12.81 -20.47
N PHE A 31 -2.46 -13.84 -20.68
CA PHE A 31 -1.85 -14.11 -21.98
C PHE A 31 -2.88 -14.35 -23.09
N THR A 32 -3.99 -15.02 -22.77
CA THR A 32 -5.01 -15.41 -23.76
C THR A 32 -6.01 -14.29 -24.04
N PHE A 33 -6.43 -13.53 -23.03
CA PHE A 33 -7.54 -12.57 -23.13
C PHE A 33 -7.12 -11.11 -23.18
N VAL A 34 -5.92 -10.73 -22.70
CA VAL A 34 -5.51 -9.32 -22.71
C VAL A 34 -5.00 -8.93 -24.10
N VAL A 35 -5.75 -8.02 -24.74
CA VAL A 35 -5.35 -7.40 -26.00
C VAL A 35 -4.42 -6.23 -25.72
N ASP A 36 -3.21 -6.25 -26.30
CA ASP A 36 -2.28 -5.11 -26.18
C ASP A 36 -2.80 -3.94 -27.03
N PRO A 37 -3.19 -2.79 -26.42
CA PRO A 37 -3.70 -1.64 -27.16
C PRO A 37 -2.67 -1.03 -28.13
N ARG A 38 -1.37 -1.27 -27.91
CA ARG A 38 -0.32 -0.82 -28.84
C ARG A 38 -0.33 -1.59 -30.16
N LYS A 39 -0.84 -2.84 -30.16
CA LYS A 39 -1.05 -3.59 -31.40
C LYS A 39 -2.20 -3.00 -32.22
N LEU A 40 -3.26 -2.53 -31.56
CA LEU A 40 -4.40 -1.89 -32.22
C LEU A 40 -4.00 -0.55 -32.86
N ALA A 41 -3.24 0.27 -32.15
CA ALA A 41 -2.73 1.55 -32.67
C ALA A 41 -1.77 1.40 -33.87
N ARG A 42 -1.04 0.27 -33.97
CA ARG A 42 -0.20 -0.03 -35.15
C ARG A 42 -1.04 -0.40 -36.38
N ILE A 43 -2.15 -1.10 -36.20
CA ILE A 43 -3.03 -1.52 -37.31
C ILE A 43 -3.75 -0.30 -37.91
N ASP A 44 -4.23 0.64 -37.07
CA ASP A 44 -4.83 1.89 -37.55
C ASP A 44 -3.82 2.78 -38.29
N HIS A 45 -2.57 2.79 -37.84
CA HIS A 45 -1.51 3.55 -38.50
C HIS A 45 -1.03 2.91 -39.82
N ASP A 46 -1.11 1.58 -39.97
CA ASP A 46 -0.73 0.88 -41.21
C ASP A 46 -1.71 1.16 -42.37
N ASN A 47 -2.98 1.42 -42.08
CA ASN A 47 -3.97 1.83 -43.10
C ASN A 47 -3.74 3.28 -43.61
N ALA A 48 -3.04 4.13 -42.84
CA ALA A 48 -2.72 5.51 -43.21
C ALA A 48 -1.30 5.69 -43.78
N LYS A 49 -0.45 4.65 -43.76
CA LYS A 49 1.00 4.75 -44.00
C LYS A 49 1.49 4.14 -45.32
N SER A 50 0.73 4.26 -46.41
CA SER A 50 1.32 4.03 -47.74
C SER A 50 2.22 5.19 -48.21
N SER A 51 2.29 6.32 -47.47
CA SER A 51 3.03 7.53 -47.90
C SER A 51 4.19 7.98 -46.98
N GLU A 52 4.35 7.45 -45.75
CA GLU A 52 5.36 7.92 -44.77
C GLU A 52 6.45 6.87 -44.43
N ARG A 53 6.58 5.84 -45.27
CA ARG A 53 7.43 4.67 -44.98
C ARG A 53 8.94 4.96 -45.06
N ASP A 54 9.33 6.05 -45.72
CA ASP A 54 10.75 6.38 -45.92
C ASP A 54 11.37 7.24 -44.80
N ASP A 55 10.56 8.00 -44.02
CA ASP A 55 11.08 8.87 -42.94
C ASP A 55 11.27 8.15 -41.59
N LEU A 56 10.63 6.99 -41.37
CA LEU A 56 10.57 6.34 -40.05
C LEU A 56 11.72 5.36 -39.76
N ILE A 57 12.45 4.90 -40.78
CA ILE A 57 13.51 3.89 -40.62
C ILE A 57 14.73 4.49 -39.88
N GLN A 58 14.92 5.81 -39.89
CA GLN A 58 16.05 6.48 -39.22
C GLN A 58 15.83 6.70 -37.71
N LYS A 59 14.60 6.55 -37.19
CA LYS A 59 14.23 6.92 -35.80
C LYS A 59 14.24 5.78 -34.77
N GLY A 60 14.51 4.53 -35.22
CA GLY A 60 14.43 3.33 -34.39
C GLY A 60 15.39 3.32 -33.19
N ASN A 61 16.65 3.74 -33.37
CA ASN A 61 17.66 3.78 -32.31
C ASN A 61 17.63 5.05 -31.45
N ALA A 62 17.01 6.14 -31.91
CA ALA A 62 16.88 7.38 -31.14
C ALA A 62 15.70 7.33 -30.12
N SER A 63 14.75 6.42 -30.33
CA SER A 63 13.48 6.38 -29.57
C SER A 63 13.63 5.95 -28.11
N SER A 64 14.45 4.95 -27.78
CA SER A 64 14.58 4.49 -26.38
C SER A 64 15.31 5.51 -25.49
N MET A 65 16.29 6.23 -26.05
CA MET A 65 17.04 7.26 -25.32
C MET A 65 16.25 8.58 -25.19
N SER A 66 15.41 8.93 -26.19
CA SER A 66 14.47 10.05 -26.05
C SER A 66 13.35 9.74 -25.06
N ILE A 67 12.79 8.53 -25.05
CA ILE A 67 11.76 8.13 -24.08
C ILE A 67 12.30 8.15 -22.65
N TRP A 68 13.52 7.68 -22.41
CA TRP A 68 14.17 7.77 -21.10
C TRP A 68 14.47 9.22 -20.70
N GLY A 69 14.94 10.05 -21.64
CA GLY A 69 15.17 11.48 -21.42
C GLY A 69 13.88 12.24 -21.08
N GLU A 70 12.81 12.02 -21.83
CA GLU A 70 11.47 12.57 -21.61
C GLU A 70 10.86 12.07 -20.29
N SER A 71 11.07 10.80 -19.96
CA SER A 71 10.66 10.22 -18.69
C SER A 71 11.43 10.82 -17.51
N TRP A 72 12.73 11.07 -17.67
CA TRP A 72 13.56 11.68 -16.64
C TRP A 72 13.20 13.15 -16.41
N THR A 73 12.96 13.92 -17.47
CA THR A 73 12.52 15.31 -17.35
C THR A 73 11.13 15.41 -16.73
N ALA A 74 10.20 14.54 -17.13
CA ALA A 74 8.88 14.44 -16.50
C ALA A 74 8.97 14.05 -15.02
N THR A 75 9.80 13.07 -14.68
CA THR A 75 10.04 12.68 -13.29
C THR A 75 10.61 13.85 -12.48
N LYS A 76 11.62 14.57 -13.02
CA LYS A 76 12.20 15.74 -12.36
C LYS A 76 11.19 16.87 -12.17
N ALA A 77 10.28 17.06 -13.12
CA ALA A 77 9.20 18.03 -13.01
C ALA A 77 8.23 17.65 -11.89
N VAL A 78 7.84 16.37 -11.80
CA VAL A 78 6.93 15.88 -10.76
C VAL A 78 7.58 15.85 -9.37
N MET A 79 8.86 15.50 -9.28
CA MET A 79 9.64 15.58 -8.03
C MET A 79 9.75 17.01 -7.48
N ARG A 80 9.54 18.04 -8.31
CA ARG A 80 9.49 19.45 -7.86
C ARG A 80 8.12 19.87 -7.35
N VAL A 81 7.07 19.09 -7.62
CA VAL A 81 5.72 19.39 -7.15
C VAL A 81 5.65 19.16 -5.66
N GLN A 82 5.29 20.18 -4.90
CA GLN A 82 5.30 20.11 -3.43
C GLN A 82 4.29 19.09 -2.93
N THR A 83 3.10 19.03 -3.54
CA THR A 83 2.09 18.01 -3.23
C THR A 83 2.66 16.60 -3.40
N PHE A 84 3.44 16.34 -4.47
CA PHE A 84 4.05 15.04 -4.69
C PHE A 84 5.05 14.70 -3.58
N GLN A 85 5.91 15.64 -3.20
CA GLN A 85 6.89 15.45 -2.12
C GLN A 85 6.23 15.10 -0.78
N TYR A 86 5.15 15.78 -0.41
CA TYR A 86 4.45 15.50 0.84
C TYR A 86 3.70 14.16 0.81
N ILE A 87 3.10 13.78 -0.33
CA ILE A 87 2.48 12.46 -0.47
C ILE A 87 3.53 11.36 -0.37
N VAL A 88 4.68 11.50 -1.04
CA VAL A 88 5.77 10.51 -0.92
C VAL A 88 6.28 10.45 0.52
N LEU A 89 6.51 11.59 1.18
CA LEU A 89 6.97 11.63 2.57
C LEU A 89 5.97 10.95 3.52
N GLN A 90 4.67 11.20 3.30
CA GLN A 90 3.61 10.51 4.00
C GLN A 90 3.64 9.01 3.70
N GLY A 91 3.81 8.62 2.44
CA GLY A 91 3.87 7.23 1.99
C GLY A 91 5.00 6.44 2.64
N LEU A 92 6.20 7.04 2.71
CA LEU A 92 7.37 6.45 3.35
C LEU A 92 7.09 6.10 4.82
N VAL A 93 6.48 7.03 5.56
CA VAL A 93 6.18 6.84 6.98
C VAL A 93 4.93 5.99 7.19
N GLY A 94 3.90 6.18 6.36
CA GLY A 94 2.64 5.47 6.40
C GLY A 94 2.75 4.00 6.00
N SER A 95 3.82 3.60 5.31
CA SER A 95 4.10 2.20 4.98
C SER A 95 4.68 1.40 6.15
N ILE A 96 5.38 2.07 7.09
CA ILE A 96 6.01 1.43 8.27
C ILE A 96 4.99 0.62 9.10
N PRO A 97 3.79 1.14 9.45
CA PRO A 97 2.78 0.36 10.15
C PRO A 97 2.33 -0.88 9.39
N TRP A 98 2.20 -0.81 8.06
CA TRP A 98 1.79 -1.97 7.24
C TRP A 98 2.79 -3.11 7.33
N THR A 99 4.09 -2.79 7.33
CA THR A 99 5.14 -3.79 7.57
C THR A 99 5.17 -4.32 9.00
N ALA A 100 4.79 -3.51 10.00
CA ALA A 100 4.66 -3.99 11.39
C ALA A 100 3.48 -4.98 11.53
N ILE A 101 2.37 -4.75 10.82
CA ILE A 101 1.18 -5.62 10.85
C ILE A 101 1.50 -7.04 10.38
N VAL A 102 2.54 -7.26 9.57
CA VAL A 102 2.98 -8.61 9.17
C VAL A 102 3.34 -9.49 10.37
N PHE A 103 3.80 -8.88 11.47
CA PHE A 103 4.10 -9.59 12.72
C PHE A 103 2.86 -9.90 13.57
N PHE A 104 1.65 -9.47 13.17
CA PHE A 104 0.42 -9.80 13.91
C PHE A 104 0.19 -11.30 13.98
N THR A 105 0.47 -12.04 12.91
CA THR A 105 0.35 -13.51 12.92
C THR A 105 1.23 -14.12 14.00
N LEU A 106 2.51 -13.73 14.05
CA LEU A 106 3.45 -14.18 15.08
C LEU A 106 2.99 -13.76 16.47
N TRP A 107 2.50 -12.53 16.62
CA TRP A 107 2.01 -12.03 17.90
C TRP A 107 0.79 -12.83 18.41
N PHE A 108 -0.16 -13.18 17.54
CA PHE A 108 -1.28 -14.03 17.91
C PHE A 108 -0.84 -15.45 18.31
N GLU A 109 0.13 -16.02 17.60
CA GLU A 109 0.71 -17.31 17.97
C GLU A 109 1.42 -17.24 19.33
N LEU A 110 2.13 -16.16 19.64
CA LEU A 110 2.77 -15.95 20.95
C LEU A 110 1.76 -15.79 22.10
N ILE A 111 0.56 -15.25 21.83
CA ILE A 111 -0.55 -15.21 22.78
C ILE A 111 -1.10 -16.62 23.08
N GLY A 112 -0.85 -17.58 22.19
CA GLY A 112 -1.35 -18.95 22.28
C GLY A 112 -2.57 -19.23 21.41
N PHE A 113 -2.88 -18.37 20.41
CA PHE A 113 -3.87 -18.73 19.39
C PHE A 113 -3.31 -19.83 18.48
N ASP A 114 -4.19 -20.73 18.02
CA ASP A 114 -3.80 -21.70 17.02
C ASP A 114 -3.58 -21.02 15.66
N HIS A 115 -2.81 -21.68 14.78
CA HIS A 115 -2.52 -21.18 13.44
C HIS A 115 -3.77 -20.84 12.62
N ASN A 116 -4.89 -21.57 12.81
CA ASN A 116 -6.12 -21.32 12.08
C ASN A 116 -6.84 -20.07 12.58
N SER A 117 -6.92 -19.87 13.89
CA SER A 117 -7.52 -18.69 14.51
C SER A 117 -6.72 -17.43 14.20
N ALA A 118 -5.39 -17.49 14.29
CA ALA A 118 -4.50 -16.39 13.91
C ALA A 118 -4.65 -16.03 12.43
N ALA A 119 -4.65 -17.03 11.53
CA ALA A 119 -4.88 -16.80 10.10
C ALA A 119 -6.27 -16.23 9.82
N THR A 120 -7.30 -16.66 10.55
CA THR A 120 -8.67 -16.14 10.41
C THR A 120 -8.77 -14.69 10.87
N LEU A 121 -8.10 -14.31 11.97
CA LEU A 121 -8.05 -12.92 12.45
C LEU A 121 -7.36 -12.00 11.44
N VAL A 122 -6.21 -12.44 10.89
CA VAL A 122 -5.49 -11.69 9.86
C VAL A 122 -6.28 -11.64 8.55
N GLY A 123 -6.99 -12.71 8.20
CA GLY A 123 -7.92 -12.73 7.06
C GLY A 123 -9.10 -11.78 7.25
N LEU A 124 -9.65 -11.69 8.45
CA LEU A 124 -10.73 -10.75 8.78
C LEU A 124 -10.24 -9.30 8.73
N PHE A 125 -9.02 -9.04 9.19
CA PHE A 125 -8.35 -7.75 8.99
C PHE A 125 -8.21 -7.41 7.50
N ALA A 126 -7.74 -8.35 6.67
CA ALA A 126 -7.60 -8.16 5.23
C ALA A 126 -8.96 -7.90 4.54
N ALA A 127 -10.02 -8.61 4.94
CA ALA A 127 -11.38 -8.36 4.47
C ALA A 127 -11.87 -6.95 4.88
N GLY A 128 -11.59 -6.54 6.13
CA GLY A 128 -11.83 -5.17 6.60
C GLY A 128 -11.09 -4.13 5.77
N CYS A 129 -9.82 -4.37 5.43
CA CYS A 129 -9.04 -3.49 4.55
C CYS A 129 -9.64 -3.39 3.14
N ALA A 130 -10.08 -4.51 2.54
CA ALA A 130 -10.69 -4.49 1.22
C ALA A 130 -12.00 -3.68 1.19
N LEU A 131 -12.88 -3.92 2.17
CA LEU A 131 -14.12 -3.16 2.33
C LEU A 131 -13.85 -1.69 2.67
N GLY A 132 -12.86 -1.43 3.53
CA GLY A 132 -12.46 -0.09 3.92
C GLY A 132 -11.91 0.71 2.74
N SER A 133 -11.02 0.12 1.94
CA SER A 133 -10.51 0.77 0.73
C SER A 133 -11.61 1.12 -0.27
N PHE A 134 -12.64 0.27 -0.41
CA PHE A 134 -13.81 0.55 -1.24
C PHE A 134 -14.66 1.68 -0.65
N LEU A 135 -15.06 1.58 0.62
CA LEU A 135 -15.88 2.58 1.30
C LEU A 135 -15.18 3.95 1.37
N GLY A 136 -13.89 3.96 1.70
CA GLY A 136 -13.04 5.14 1.73
C GLY A 136 -12.95 5.82 0.37
N GLY A 137 -12.83 5.05 -0.72
CA GLY A 137 -12.86 5.59 -2.08
C GLY A 137 -14.21 6.24 -2.41
N VAL A 138 -15.32 5.53 -2.18
CA VAL A 138 -16.68 6.05 -2.44
C VAL A 138 -16.97 7.30 -1.60
N LEU A 139 -16.62 7.28 -0.32
CA LEU A 139 -16.83 8.41 0.59
C LEU A 139 -15.97 9.61 0.19
N ALA A 140 -14.70 9.39 -0.13
CA ALA A 140 -13.80 10.45 -0.55
C ALA A 140 -14.25 11.09 -1.88
N ASP A 141 -14.74 10.30 -2.84
CA ASP A 141 -15.28 10.84 -4.09
C ASP A 141 -16.57 11.65 -3.85
N ARG A 142 -17.42 11.23 -2.90
CA ARG A 142 -18.62 12.00 -2.50
C ARG A 142 -18.22 13.33 -1.84
N ILE A 143 -17.31 13.30 -0.87
CA ILE A 143 -16.85 14.50 -0.16
C ILE A 143 -16.08 15.41 -1.11
N SER A 144 -15.30 14.87 -2.04
CA SER A 144 -14.57 15.64 -3.05
C SER A 144 -15.50 16.38 -4.03
N LYS A 145 -16.76 15.98 -4.18
CA LYS A 145 -17.75 16.78 -4.94
C LYS A 145 -18.16 18.05 -4.19
N ALA A 146 -18.30 17.96 -2.87
CA ALA A 146 -18.65 19.11 -2.02
C ALA A 146 -17.43 20.00 -1.71
N TYR A 147 -16.29 19.38 -1.40
CA TYR A 147 -15.03 20.04 -1.04
C TYR A 147 -13.89 19.56 -1.95
N PRO A 148 -13.74 20.12 -3.16
CA PRO A 148 -12.85 19.59 -4.20
C PRO A 148 -11.36 19.74 -3.94
N TYR A 149 -10.96 20.49 -2.91
CA TYR A 149 -9.55 20.69 -2.55
C TYR A 149 -9.17 20.03 -1.22
N SER A 150 -10.12 19.96 -0.28
CA SER A 150 -9.86 19.52 1.09
C SER A 150 -10.44 18.14 1.40
N GLY A 151 -11.48 17.71 0.67
CA GLY A 151 -12.26 16.53 1.01
C GLY A 151 -11.45 15.24 1.07
N ARG A 152 -10.59 15.01 0.08
CA ARG A 152 -9.71 13.83 0.05
C ARG A 152 -8.68 13.85 1.19
N ILE A 153 -8.15 15.03 1.53
CA ILE A 153 -7.14 15.18 2.60
C ILE A 153 -7.78 14.90 3.97
N MET A 154 -9.00 15.38 4.20
CA MET A 154 -9.76 15.11 5.43
C MET A 154 -9.99 13.60 5.64
N CYS A 155 -10.33 12.87 4.57
CA CYS A 155 -10.52 11.42 4.63
C CYS A 155 -9.23 10.68 5.01
N ALA A 156 -8.10 11.09 4.45
CA ALA A 156 -6.79 10.52 4.79
C ALA A 156 -6.38 10.82 6.24
N GLN A 157 -6.58 12.06 6.71
CA GLN A 157 -6.29 12.41 8.11
C GLN A 157 -7.18 11.64 9.08
N PHE A 158 -8.47 11.49 8.78
CA PHE A 158 -9.37 10.67 9.57
C PHE A 158 -8.84 9.24 9.67
N SER A 159 -8.57 8.59 8.54
CA SER A 159 -8.04 7.22 8.49
C SER A 159 -6.70 7.05 9.23
N ALA A 160 -5.73 7.94 8.99
CA ALA A 160 -4.44 7.93 9.70
C ALA A 160 -4.62 8.14 11.22
N SER A 161 -5.51 9.06 11.61
CA SER A 161 -5.78 9.34 13.02
C SER A 161 -6.45 8.18 13.73
N MET A 162 -7.36 7.44 13.05
CA MET A 162 -8.02 6.25 13.59
C MET A 162 -7.05 5.08 13.80
N GLY A 163 -5.94 5.04 13.06
CA GLY A 163 -4.88 4.05 13.26
C GLY A 163 -4.30 4.07 14.68
N ILE A 164 -4.19 5.24 15.32
CA ILE A 164 -3.64 5.40 16.68
C ILE A 164 -4.54 4.79 17.76
N PRO A 165 -5.82 5.18 17.92
CA PRO A 165 -6.70 4.61 18.95
C PRO A 165 -6.94 3.13 18.73
N PHE A 166 -7.08 2.65 17.49
CA PHE A 166 -7.22 1.22 17.23
C PHE A 166 -5.95 0.44 17.57
N SER A 167 -4.76 0.95 17.25
CA SER A 167 -3.50 0.31 17.64
C SER A 167 -3.33 0.30 19.17
N TRP A 168 -3.70 1.38 19.85
CA TRP A 168 -3.66 1.45 21.32
C TRP A 168 -4.64 0.47 21.96
N PHE A 169 -5.87 0.41 21.46
CA PHE A 169 -6.89 -0.50 21.96
C PHE A 169 -6.49 -1.95 21.73
N LEU A 170 -6.09 -2.31 20.51
CA LEU A 170 -5.70 -3.66 20.11
C LEU A 170 -4.52 -4.20 20.92
N LEU A 171 -3.45 -3.40 21.05
CA LEU A 171 -2.18 -3.88 21.57
C LEU A 171 -2.04 -3.72 23.09
N ARG A 172 -2.75 -2.76 23.69
CA ARG A 172 -2.56 -2.39 25.12
C ARG A 172 -3.80 -2.61 25.99
N ILE A 173 -5.01 -2.47 25.47
CA ILE A 173 -6.25 -2.60 26.26
C ILE A 173 -6.73 -4.04 26.28
N ILE A 174 -6.73 -4.71 25.12
CA ILE A 174 -7.26 -6.07 25.04
C ILE A 174 -6.33 -7.01 25.84
N PRO A 175 -6.86 -7.76 26.82
CA PRO A 175 -6.06 -8.75 27.52
C PRO A 175 -5.57 -9.80 26.52
N GLN A 176 -4.26 -10.04 26.53
CA GLN A 176 -3.56 -10.98 25.65
C GLN A 176 -3.86 -12.42 26.07
N SER A 177 -5.11 -12.82 25.92
CA SER A 177 -5.64 -14.14 26.26
C SER A 177 -6.50 -14.68 25.12
N VAL A 178 -6.50 -16.00 24.95
CA VAL A 178 -7.28 -16.70 23.91
C VAL A 178 -8.79 -16.48 24.08
N SER A 179 -9.26 -16.20 25.29
CA SER A 179 -10.66 -15.90 25.61
C SER A 179 -11.21 -14.64 24.92
N SER A 180 -10.35 -13.74 24.44
CA SER A 180 -10.73 -12.46 23.84
C SER A 180 -10.84 -12.48 22.32
N TYR A 181 -10.97 -13.66 21.70
CA TYR A 181 -10.99 -13.85 20.25
C TYR A 181 -11.99 -12.92 19.52
N GLY A 182 -13.23 -12.83 20.00
CA GLY A 182 -14.26 -12.00 19.38
C GLY A 182 -13.93 -10.50 19.41
N THR A 183 -13.30 -10.03 20.49
CA THR A 183 -12.85 -8.64 20.63
C THR A 183 -11.71 -8.35 19.65
N PHE A 184 -10.71 -9.25 19.54
CA PHE A 184 -9.65 -9.11 18.55
C PHE A 184 -10.20 -9.07 17.13
N GLY A 185 -11.11 -9.98 16.78
CA GLY A 185 -11.70 -10.03 15.43
C GLY A 185 -12.46 -8.76 15.09
N THR A 186 -13.32 -8.28 16.00
CA THR A 186 -14.10 -7.06 15.79
C THR A 186 -13.21 -5.83 15.68
N THR A 187 -12.21 -5.70 16.56
CA THR A 187 -11.26 -4.58 16.52
C THR A 187 -10.43 -4.59 15.25
N LEU A 188 -9.91 -5.74 14.83
CA LEU A 188 -9.14 -5.86 13.58
C LEU A 188 -9.99 -5.53 12.36
N PHE A 189 -11.23 -6.00 12.31
CA PHE A 189 -12.14 -5.70 11.21
C PHE A 189 -12.41 -4.19 11.11
N LEU A 190 -12.77 -3.54 12.22
CA LEU A 190 -13.00 -2.10 12.29
C LEU A 190 -11.74 -1.29 12.01
N MET A 191 -10.60 -1.74 12.52
CA MET A 191 -9.31 -1.14 12.24
C MET A 191 -9.02 -1.19 10.73
N GLY A 192 -9.10 -2.37 10.10
CA GLY A 192 -8.90 -2.51 8.65
C GLY A 192 -9.88 -1.66 7.84
N LEU A 193 -11.14 -1.58 8.28
CA LEU A 193 -12.16 -0.72 7.65
C LEU A 193 -11.79 0.75 7.66
N THR A 194 -11.05 1.23 8.67
CA THR A 194 -10.77 2.66 8.85
C THR A 194 -9.39 3.09 8.36
N ILE A 195 -8.34 2.26 8.52
CA ILE A 195 -6.95 2.65 8.21
C ILE A 195 -6.57 2.53 6.73
N SER A 196 -7.39 1.85 5.93
CA SER A 196 -7.08 1.47 4.54
C SER A 196 -7.43 2.56 3.52
N TRP A 197 -7.90 3.74 3.96
CA TRP A 197 -8.43 4.76 3.06
C TRP A 197 -7.33 5.57 2.38
N ASN A 198 -6.18 5.78 3.03
CA ASN A 198 -5.14 6.73 2.60
C ASN A 198 -4.71 6.53 1.14
N GLY A 199 -4.46 5.28 0.73
CA GLY A 199 -4.03 4.95 -0.63
C GLY A 199 -5.12 5.16 -1.68
N THR A 200 -6.32 4.64 -1.43
CA THR A 200 -7.41 4.62 -2.42
C THR A 200 -8.25 5.90 -2.45
N ALA A 201 -8.44 6.56 -1.30
CA ALA A 201 -9.21 7.78 -1.17
C ALA A 201 -8.45 9.03 -1.64
N THR A 202 -7.14 9.05 -1.38
CA THR A 202 -6.35 10.28 -1.39
C THR A 202 -5.13 10.19 -2.30
N ASN A 203 -4.15 9.32 -1.99
CA ASN A 203 -2.87 9.33 -2.71
C ASN A 203 -3.02 9.06 -4.21
N GLY A 204 -3.69 7.96 -4.58
CA GLY A 204 -3.92 7.60 -5.97
C GLY A 204 -4.67 8.69 -6.75
N PRO A 205 -5.85 9.12 -6.30
CA PRO A 205 -6.61 10.16 -6.98
C PRO A 205 -5.92 11.53 -7.03
N MET A 206 -5.20 11.94 -5.98
CA MET A 206 -4.45 13.21 -5.99
C MET A 206 -3.33 13.19 -7.03
N PHE A 207 -2.58 12.09 -7.15
CA PHE A 207 -1.61 11.94 -8.21
C PHE A 207 -2.27 12.01 -9.59
N ALA A 208 -3.43 11.38 -9.78
CA ALA A 208 -4.16 11.49 -11.04
C ALA A 208 -4.51 12.94 -11.41
N GLU A 209 -4.80 13.80 -10.42
CA GLU A 209 -5.17 15.19 -10.66
C GLU A 209 -3.98 16.13 -10.85
N VAL A 210 -2.83 15.81 -10.26
CA VAL A 210 -1.62 16.66 -10.28
C VAL A 210 -0.66 16.28 -11.43
N VAL A 211 -0.78 15.05 -11.94
CA VAL A 211 0.16 14.49 -12.92
C VAL A 211 -0.45 14.39 -14.33
N PRO A 212 0.27 14.80 -15.38
CA PRO A 212 -0.18 14.64 -16.76
C PRO A 212 -0.35 13.17 -17.16
N LEU A 213 -1.39 12.90 -17.96
CA LEU A 213 -1.82 11.56 -18.36
C LEU A 213 -0.69 10.67 -18.88
N LYS A 214 0.22 11.22 -19.69
CA LYS A 214 1.35 10.51 -20.30
C LYS A 214 2.31 9.89 -19.29
N HIS A 215 2.43 10.43 -18.09
CA HIS A 215 3.44 10.04 -17.11
C HIS A 215 2.87 9.45 -15.81
N ARG A 216 1.55 9.33 -15.66
CA ARG A 216 0.89 8.84 -14.44
C ARG A 216 1.40 7.48 -13.98
N THR A 217 1.45 6.51 -14.88
CA THR A 217 1.90 5.14 -14.55
C THR A 217 3.32 5.11 -14.02
N MET A 218 4.22 5.90 -14.63
CA MET A 218 5.60 6.00 -14.18
C MET A 218 5.70 6.60 -12.78
N ILE A 219 4.90 7.63 -12.50
CA ILE A 219 4.92 8.31 -11.21
C ILE A 219 4.32 7.43 -10.09
N TYR A 220 3.26 6.69 -10.38
CA TYR A 220 2.77 5.65 -9.46
C TYR A 220 3.84 4.59 -9.19
N ALA A 221 4.60 4.17 -10.21
CA ALA A 221 5.67 3.21 -10.04
C ALA A 221 6.81 3.77 -9.17
N PHE A 222 7.22 5.03 -9.37
CA PHE A 222 8.22 5.69 -8.53
C PHE A 222 7.75 5.83 -7.09
N ASP A 223 6.53 6.31 -6.85
CA ASP A 223 5.93 6.40 -5.52
C ASP A 223 5.99 5.05 -4.79
N ARG A 224 5.43 4.00 -5.40
CA ARG A 224 5.46 2.64 -4.83
C ARG A 224 6.87 2.15 -4.57
N ALA A 225 7.81 2.40 -5.49
CA ALA A 225 9.20 1.98 -5.32
C ALA A 225 9.85 2.67 -4.11
N PHE A 226 9.65 3.97 -3.92
CA PHE A 226 10.17 4.71 -2.77
C PHE A 226 9.52 4.27 -1.46
N GLU A 227 8.19 4.21 -1.41
CA GLU A 227 7.43 3.79 -0.24
C GLU A 227 7.85 2.40 0.25
N ILE A 228 7.86 1.40 -0.64
CA ILE A 228 8.14 0.00 -0.29
C ILE A 228 9.61 -0.18 0.09
N SER A 229 10.53 0.47 -0.62
CA SER A 229 11.97 0.38 -0.30
C SER A 229 12.26 0.89 1.11
N PHE A 230 11.63 2.00 1.52
CA PHE A 230 11.81 2.54 2.87
C PHE A 230 11.09 1.71 3.93
N SER A 231 9.89 1.23 3.61
CA SER A 231 9.13 0.34 4.50
C SER A 231 9.88 -0.96 4.82
N SER A 232 10.77 -1.41 3.93
CA SER A 232 11.59 -2.61 4.13
C SER A 232 12.46 -2.53 5.41
N PHE A 233 12.85 -1.33 5.85
CA PHE A 233 13.61 -1.13 7.09
C PHE A 233 12.76 -1.28 8.36
N ALA A 234 11.44 -1.19 8.25
CA ALA A 234 10.55 -1.27 9.40
C ALA A 234 10.56 -2.65 10.05
N ALA A 235 10.56 -3.74 9.28
CA ALA A 235 10.51 -5.09 9.83
C ALA A 235 11.75 -5.44 10.68
N PRO A 236 13.00 -5.17 10.22
CA PRO A 236 14.18 -5.26 11.08
C PRO A 236 14.09 -4.35 12.30
N THR A 237 13.58 -3.14 12.16
CA THR A 237 13.45 -2.18 13.26
C THR A 237 12.49 -2.68 14.34
N VAL A 238 11.34 -3.25 13.96
CA VAL A 238 10.38 -3.88 14.89
C VAL A 238 11.07 -5.01 15.66
N GLY A 239 11.81 -5.88 14.98
CA GLY A 239 12.55 -6.98 15.62
C GLY A 239 13.60 -6.48 16.61
N ILE A 240 14.45 -5.53 16.20
CA ILE A 240 15.48 -4.94 17.07
C ILE A 240 14.85 -4.23 18.27
N LEU A 241 13.74 -3.53 18.07
CA LEU A 241 13.03 -2.82 19.14
C LEU A 241 12.44 -3.80 20.15
N ALA A 242 11.85 -4.90 19.67
CA ALA A 242 11.34 -5.97 20.51
C ALA A 242 12.48 -6.62 21.34
N GLU A 243 13.59 -6.99 20.70
CA GLU A 243 14.74 -7.65 21.35
C GLU A 243 15.49 -6.73 22.33
N LYS A 244 15.93 -5.55 21.87
CA LYS A 244 16.86 -4.71 22.64
C LYS A 244 16.18 -3.80 23.66
N ILE A 245 14.97 -3.33 23.39
CA ILE A 245 14.29 -2.34 24.24
C ILE A 245 13.24 -3.01 25.12
N TYR A 246 12.48 -3.96 24.57
CA TYR A 246 11.40 -4.62 25.30
C TYR A 246 11.81 -6.00 25.86
N GLY A 247 13.02 -6.46 25.56
CA GLY A 247 13.61 -7.66 26.15
C GLY A 247 13.05 -8.96 25.60
N TYR A 248 12.72 -8.98 24.31
CA TYR A 248 12.29 -10.19 23.61
C TYR A 248 13.45 -11.20 23.53
N ASP A 249 13.26 -12.42 24.05
CA ASP A 249 14.26 -13.49 24.03
C ASP A 249 13.84 -14.62 23.08
N SER A 250 14.42 -14.60 21.88
CA SER A 250 14.18 -15.61 20.83
C SER A 250 14.57 -17.03 21.23
N LYS A 251 15.42 -17.21 22.26
CA LYS A 251 15.86 -18.54 22.73
C LYS A 251 14.96 -19.13 23.79
N SER A 252 14.12 -18.32 24.42
CA SER A 252 13.17 -18.76 25.46
C SER A 252 11.90 -19.41 24.89
N VAL A 253 11.66 -19.25 23.58
CA VAL A 253 10.53 -19.84 22.83
C VAL A 253 10.86 -21.30 22.49
N VAL A 254 10.99 -22.15 23.52
CA VAL A 254 11.35 -23.57 23.36
C VAL A 254 10.11 -24.44 23.10
N ASP A 255 8.91 -24.00 23.50
CA ASP A 255 7.66 -24.71 23.25
C ASP A 255 6.65 -23.87 22.45
N PRO A 256 6.46 -24.15 21.14
CA PRO A 256 5.44 -23.53 20.28
C PRO A 256 3.99 -23.77 20.75
N LEU A 257 3.78 -24.69 21.71
CA LEU A 257 2.47 -25.13 22.17
C LEU A 257 1.93 -24.39 23.39
N LEU A 258 2.78 -23.71 24.19
CA LEU A 258 2.33 -23.03 25.40
C LEU A 258 2.14 -21.51 25.23
N GLY A 259 2.66 -20.93 24.15
CA GLY A 259 2.76 -19.47 24.01
C GLY A 259 3.69 -18.87 25.07
N SER A 260 4.19 -17.67 24.84
CA SER A 260 4.96 -16.95 25.86
C SER A 260 4.36 -15.58 26.08
N PRO A 261 3.55 -15.40 27.15
CA PRO A 261 2.83 -14.14 27.39
C PRO A 261 3.78 -12.96 27.61
N ARG A 262 5.00 -13.22 28.12
CA ARG A 262 6.05 -12.22 28.28
C ARG A 262 6.54 -11.70 26.92
N GLU A 263 6.79 -12.61 25.98
CA GLU A 263 7.26 -12.30 24.63
C GLU A 263 6.16 -11.64 23.80
N ALA A 264 4.90 -12.08 23.95
CA ALA A 264 3.74 -11.44 23.34
C ALA A 264 3.58 -9.97 23.80
N TYR A 265 3.84 -9.69 25.08
CA TYR A 265 3.78 -8.33 25.61
C TYR A 265 4.96 -7.46 25.14
N ALA A 266 6.17 -8.02 25.09
CA ALA A 266 7.35 -7.33 24.56
C ALA A 266 7.15 -6.95 23.07
N LEU A 267 6.67 -7.89 22.26
CA LEU A 267 6.38 -7.69 20.84
C LEU A 267 5.24 -6.67 20.65
N SER A 268 4.14 -6.78 21.41
CA SER A 268 3.03 -5.82 21.36
C SER A 268 3.49 -4.37 21.58
N ARG A 269 4.40 -4.13 22.54
CA ARG A 269 4.93 -2.78 22.80
C ARG A 269 5.78 -2.26 21.64
N GLY A 270 6.59 -3.14 21.04
CA GLY A 270 7.34 -2.84 19.82
C GLY A 270 6.43 -2.47 18.65
N LEU A 271 5.39 -3.28 18.42
CA LEU A 271 4.38 -3.03 17.40
C LEU A 271 3.64 -1.71 17.65
N PHE A 272 3.24 -1.44 18.89
CA PHE A 272 2.51 -0.22 19.22
C PHE A 272 3.34 1.03 18.92
N ALA A 273 4.63 1.05 19.30
CA ALA A 273 5.52 2.17 18.99
C ALA A 273 5.68 2.38 17.48
N MET A 274 5.87 1.28 16.74
CA MET A 274 6.07 1.27 15.28
C MET A 274 4.78 1.51 14.49
N MET A 275 3.62 1.53 15.13
CA MET A 275 2.34 1.89 14.51
C MET A 275 1.89 3.30 14.90
N ALA A 276 1.87 3.62 16.20
CA ALA A 276 1.35 4.89 16.70
C ALA A 276 2.18 6.10 16.25
N VAL A 277 3.52 6.01 16.30
CA VAL A 277 4.40 7.12 15.90
C VAL A 277 4.28 7.38 14.40
N PRO A 278 4.39 6.38 13.51
CA PRO A 278 4.24 6.64 12.08
C PRO A 278 2.83 7.05 11.67
N PHE A 279 1.76 6.54 12.29
CA PHE A 279 0.40 7.05 12.02
C PHE A 279 0.23 8.52 12.43
N GLY A 280 0.83 8.94 13.55
CA GLY A 280 0.85 10.34 13.97
C GLY A 280 1.59 11.23 12.98
N LEU A 281 2.81 10.83 12.58
CA LEU A 281 3.60 11.54 11.58
C LEU A 281 2.91 11.58 10.21
N CYS A 282 2.26 10.49 9.80
CA CYS A 282 1.46 10.40 8.59
C CYS A 282 0.33 11.44 8.59
N CYS A 283 -0.39 11.60 9.72
CA CYS A 283 -1.42 12.62 9.85
C CYS A 283 -0.85 14.05 9.74
N LEU A 284 0.32 14.29 10.34
CA LEU A 284 1.02 15.58 10.26
C LEU A 284 1.47 15.92 8.84
N PHE A 285 1.98 14.94 8.09
CA PHE A 285 2.40 15.15 6.69
C PHE A 285 1.24 15.37 5.73
N TYR A 286 0.01 14.98 6.09
CA TYR A 286 -1.17 15.37 5.34
C TYR A 286 -1.58 16.84 5.53
N THR A 287 -1.19 17.49 6.63
CA THR A 287 -1.60 18.88 6.93
C THR A 287 -1.09 19.89 5.89
N PRO A 288 0.18 19.85 5.44
CA PRO A 288 0.67 20.74 4.38
C PRO A 288 -0.10 20.65 3.06
N LEU A 289 -0.74 19.51 2.76
CA LEU A 289 -1.45 19.32 1.49
C LEU A 289 -2.64 20.27 1.33
N TYR A 290 -3.24 20.77 2.43
CA TYR A 290 -4.35 21.73 2.33
C TYR A 290 -3.93 23.03 1.63
N TRP A 291 -2.66 23.41 1.71
CA TRP A 291 -2.15 24.63 1.08
C TRP A 291 -1.51 24.36 -0.28
N THR A 292 -0.82 23.23 -0.44
CA THR A 292 -0.05 22.93 -1.67
C THR A 292 -0.89 22.29 -2.77
N PHE A 293 -1.96 21.56 -2.43
CA PHE A 293 -2.74 20.83 -3.43
C PHE A 293 -3.48 21.75 -4.40
N LYS A 294 -4.10 22.83 -3.89
CA LYS A 294 -4.85 23.77 -4.74
C LYS A 294 -3.98 24.38 -5.86
N PRO A 295 -2.84 25.04 -5.57
CA PRO A 295 -2.01 25.63 -6.62
C PRO A 295 -1.40 24.58 -7.56
N ASP A 296 -1.00 23.41 -7.05
CA ASP A 296 -0.41 22.36 -7.88
C ASP A 296 -1.44 21.77 -8.86
N ARG A 297 -2.68 21.57 -8.42
CA ARG A 297 -3.79 21.10 -9.25
C ARG A 297 -4.15 22.13 -10.33
N ASP A 298 -4.25 23.40 -9.97
CA ASP A 298 -4.60 24.46 -10.92
C ASP A 298 -3.50 24.62 -11.99
N ASN A 299 -2.22 24.54 -11.60
CA ASN A 299 -1.09 24.51 -12.52
C ASN A 299 -1.13 23.31 -13.47
N ALA A 300 -1.44 22.11 -12.96
CA ALA A 300 -1.57 20.91 -13.77
C ALA A 300 -2.72 21.01 -14.79
N ARG A 301 -3.85 21.62 -14.41
CA ARG A 301 -4.98 21.89 -15.31
C ARG A 301 -4.60 22.85 -16.43
N VAL A 302 -3.96 23.98 -16.10
CA VAL A 302 -3.51 24.96 -17.10
C VAL A 302 -2.51 24.34 -18.08
N ALA A 303 -1.59 23.51 -17.60
CA ALA A 303 -0.65 22.78 -18.46
C ALA A 303 -1.38 21.79 -19.40
N GLY A 304 -2.37 21.06 -18.88
CA GLY A 304 -3.17 20.12 -19.69
C GLY A 304 -4.02 20.81 -20.76
N THR A 305 -4.63 21.96 -20.46
CA THR A 305 -5.39 22.73 -21.45
C THR A 305 -4.48 23.22 -22.58
N LYS A 306 -3.31 23.77 -22.25
CA LYS A 306 -2.33 24.21 -23.27
C LYS A 306 -1.87 23.06 -24.16
N GLU A 307 -1.66 21.88 -23.60
CA GLU A 307 -1.26 20.70 -24.38
C GLU A 307 -2.38 20.23 -25.33
N THR A 308 -3.65 20.40 -24.92
CA THR A 308 -4.82 20.06 -25.75
C THR A 308 -5.08 21.10 -26.84
N GLU A 309 -4.81 22.38 -26.59
CA GLU A 309 -4.92 23.46 -27.58
C GLU A 309 -3.79 23.45 -28.63
N MET A 310 -2.68 22.77 -28.36
CA MET A 310 -1.54 22.60 -29.27
C MET A 310 -1.62 21.33 -30.15
N LEU A 311 -2.62 20.47 -29.93
CA LEU A 311 -2.91 19.25 -30.71
C LEU A 311 -4.04 19.50 -31.71
#